data_AF-A0A4Q3YDJ8-F1
#
_entry.id   AF-A0A4Q3YDJ8-F1
#
_cell.length_a   1.000
_cell.length_b   1.000
_cell.length_c   1.000
_cell.angle_alpha   90.00
_cell.angle_beta   90.00
_cell.angle_gamma   90.00
#
_symmetry.space_group_name_H-M   'P 1'
#
loop_
_entity.id
_entity.type
_entity.pdbx_description
1 polymer ?
#
loop_
_entity_poly.entity_id
_entity_poly.type
_entity_poly.pdbx_seq_one_letter_code
_entity_poly.pdbx_strand_id
1 'polypeptide(L)'
;MRQTDPTPIDDKLKPARGLLHRTTSFEHFELTRFEPSADLRQHVEHHWMILHDLGSRPPYTQQNLSHPSQHIVINPKDETGLFGAASGVFTYTLSGTGRVFGTKFRPGMFRPFFGREVRELTDTFLPVETVFDRTSAALSAEFSALNDPLQMAERM
;
A
#
# COMPACT_ATOMS: atom_id res chain seq x y z
N MET A 1 6.12 -20.34 -12.53
CA MET A 1 5.86 -21.05 -11.25
C MET A 1 4.93 -20.14 -10.46
N ARG A 2 3.63 -20.42 -10.42
CA ARG A 2 2.68 -19.55 -9.68
C ARG A 2 2.93 -19.73 -8.19
N GLN A 3 3.10 -18.62 -7.48
CA GLN A 3 3.31 -18.64 -6.04
C GLN A 3 2.01 -19.11 -5.36
N THR A 4 2.19 -20.03 -4.41
CA THR A 4 1.22 -20.40 -3.37
C THR A 4 0.78 -19.16 -2.58
N ASP A 5 -0.42 -19.21 -1.99
CA ASP A 5 -1.09 -18.15 -1.22
C ASP A 5 -0.15 -17.10 -0.56
N PRO A 6 -0.52 -15.80 -0.57
CA PRO A 6 0.29 -14.73 -0.01
C PRO A 6 0.71 -15.04 1.41
N THR A 7 2.02 -15.08 1.66
CA THR A 7 2.55 -15.44 2.99
C THR A 7 2.47 -14.23 3.92
N PRO A 8 1.67 -14.25 5.00
CA PRO A 8 1.60 -13.12 5.92
C PRO A 8 2.90 -12.93 6.69
N ILE A 9 3.27 -11.68 6.93
CA ILE A 9 4.39 -11.30 7.79
C ILE A 9 3.89 -11.27 9.23
N ASP A 10 4.56 -11.99 10.12
CA ASP A 10 4.24 -11.96 11.55
C ASP A 10 4.61 -10.60 12.17
N ASP A 11 3.58 -9.83 12.51
CA ASP A 11 3.66 -8.52 13.15
C ASP A 11 4.35 -8.56 14.52
N LYS A 12 4.34 -9.71 15.23
CA LYS A 12 5.04 -9.86 16.51
C LYS A 12 6.56 -9.94 16.32
N LEU A 13 7.00 -10.56 15.22
CA LEU A 13 8.42 -10.71 14.88
C LEU A 13 8.98 -9.49 14.16
N LYS A 14 8.18 -8.85 13.31
CA LYS A 14 8.61 -7.68 12.51
C LYS A 14 7.57 -6.57 12.58
N PRO A 15 7.37 -5.86 13.70
CA PRO A 15 6.27 -4.91 13.86
C PRO A 15 6.25 -3.81 12.80
N ALA A 16 5.06 -3.39 12.38
CA ALA A 16 4.88 -2.22 11.52
C ALA A 16 5.44 -0.96 12.20
N ARG A 17 6.18 -0.14 11.44
CA ARG A 17 6.86 1.08 11.92
C ARG A 17 6.34 2.30 11.15
N GLY A 18 6.51 3.48 11.75
CA GLY A 18 6.12 4.76 11.16
C GLY A 18 4.68 5.19 11.48
N LEU A 19 3.79 4.28 11.90
CA LEU A 19 2.43 4.64 12.32
C LEU A 19 2.43 5.40 13.66
N LEU A 20 1.92 6.63 13.66
CA LEU A 20 1.77 7.43 14.87
C LEU A 20 0.53 6.97 15.65
N HIS A 21 0.59 7.01 16.98
CA HIS A 21 -0.49 6.52 17.86
C HIS A 21 -0.95 5.09 17.54
N ARG A 22 0.02 4.21 17.20
CA ARG A 22 -0.19 2.82 16.72
C ARG A 22 -1.30 2.04 17.44
N THR A 23 -1.34 2.09 18.77
CA THR A 23 -2.37 1.37 19.55
C THR A 23 -3.77 1.86 19.19
N THR A 24 -4.00 3.17 19.23
CA THR A 24 -5.28 3.80 18.87
C THR A 24 -5.62 3.58 17.40
N SER A 25 -4.63 3.60 16.50
CA SER A 25 -4.87 3.35 15.07
C SER A 25 -5.45 1.96 14.82
N PHE A 26 -4.95 0.94 15.52
CA PHE A 26 -5.46 -0.43 15.37
C PHE A 26 -6.82 -0.70 16.02
N GLU A 27 -7.42 0.28 16.70
CA GLU A 27 -8.84 0.22 17.10
C GLU A 27 -9.78 0.60 15.93
N HIS A 28 -9.22 1.15 14.84
CA HIS A 28 -9.97 1.70 13.71
C HIS A 28 -9.79 0.88 12.43
N PHE A 29 -8.71 0.11 12.31
CA PHE A 29 -8.45 -0.75 11.16
C PHE A 29 -7.55 -1.94 11.48
N GLU A 30 -7.62 -2.95 10.63
CA GLU A 30 -6.70 -4.08 10.61
C GLU A 30 -5.64 -3.86 9.54
N LEU A 31 -4.38 -4.12 9.88
CA LEU A 31 -3.25 -4.11 8.94
C LEU A 31 -2.70 -5.51 8.81
N THR A 32 -2.70 -6.04 7.59
CA THR A 32 -1.99 -7.28 7.25
C THR A 32 -0.87 -6.96 6.27
N ARG A 33 0.31 -7.56 6.46
CA ARG A 33 1.44 -7.43 5.54
C ARG A 33 1.81 -8.78 4.97
N PHE A 34 2.30 -8.82 3.74
CA PHE A 34 2.62 -10.05 3.01
C PHE A 34 4.02 -9.99 2.43
N GLU A 35 4.73 -11.11 2.48
CA GLU A 35 6.00 -11.27 1.77
C GLU A 35 5.74 -11.26 0.25
N PRO A 36 6.57 -10.57 -0.54
CA PRO A 36 6.40 -10.52 -1.98
C PRO A 36 6.85 -11.81 -2.66
N SER A 37 6.47 -11.96 -3.92
CA SER A 37 6.90 -13.06 -4.76
C SER A 37 8.41 -13.14 -4.96
N ALA A 38 8.91 -14.34 -5.25
CA ALA A 38 10.35 -14.59 -5.36
C ALA A 38 11.03 -13.68 -6.39
N ASP A 39 10.36 -13.40 -7.50
CA ASP A 39 10.78 -12.49 -8.57
C ASP A 39 10.70 -11.01 -8.18
N LEU A 40 9.78 -10.64 -7.28
CA LEU A 40 9.64 -9.25 -6.79
C LEU A 40 10.48 -8.93 -5.55
N ARG A 41 10.96 -9.92 -4.78
CA ARG A 41 11.70 -9.71 -3.52
C ARG A 41 12.89 -8.75 -3.60
N GLN A 42 13.56 -8.65 -4.74
CA GLN A 42 14.68 -7.72 -4.90
C GLN A 42 14.20 -6.24 -4.96
N HIS A 43 12.98 -6.00 -5.46
CA HIS A 43 12.43 -4.67 -5.68
C HIS A 43 11.40 -4.26 -4.62
N VAL A 44 10.53 -5.18 -4.23
CA VAL A 44 9.42 -4.98 -3.30
C VAL A 44 9.86 -5.41 -1.91
N GLU A 45 9.60 -4.57 -0.90
CA GLU A 45 9.84 -4.90 0.51
C GLU A 45 8.76 -5.82 1.05
N HIS A 46 7.51 -5.43 0.87
CA HIS A 46 6.31 -6.19 1.23
C HIS A 46 5.07 -5.57 0.57
N HIS A 47 3.99 -6.34 0.54
CA HIS A 47 2.66 -5.82 0.31
C HIS A 47 1.97 -5.57 1.65
N TRP A 48 0.98 -4.69 1.67
CA TRP A 48 0.17 -4.40 2.84
C TRP A 48 -1.29 -4.20 2.46
N MET A 49 -2.18 -4.50 3.40
CA MET A 49 -3.61 -4.36 3.25
C MET A 49 -4.20 -3.75 4.52
N ILE A 50 -5.02 -2.72 4.34
CA ILE A 50 -5.83 -2.13 5.39
C ILE A 50 -7.28 -2.53 5.14
N LEU A 51 -7.92 -3.11 6.15
CA LEU A 51 -9.38 -3.30 6.20
C LEU A 51 -9.93 -2.46 7.34
N HIS A 52 -11.02 -1.73 7.09
CA HIS A 52 -11.69 -0.97 8.12
C HIS A 52 -13.20 -1.09 8.01
N ASP A 53 -13.85 -1.14 9.16
CA ASP A 53 -15.29 -0.95 9.33
C ASP A 53 -15.52 -0.05 10.55
N LEU A 54 -15.78 1.22 10.28
CA LEU A 54 -16.13 2.19 11.30
C LEU A 54 -17.65 2.19 11.59
N GLY A 55 -18.48 1.53 10.79
CA GLY A 55 -19.94 1.60 10.92
C GLY A 55 -20.42 3.04 10.96
N SER A 56 -21.12 3.41 12.03
CA SER A 56 -21.58 4.79 12.29
C SER A 56 -20.61 5.62 13.15
N ARG A 57 -19.42 5.11 13.47
CA ARG A 57 -18.40 5.87 14.20
C ARG A 57 -17.92 7.06 13.36
N PRO A 58 -17.46 8.16 13.99
CA PRO A 58 -16.87 9.28 13.26
C PRO A 58 -15.64 8.83 12.45
N PRO A 59 -15.31 9.55 11.35
CA PRO A 59 -14.07 9.31 10.62
C PRO A 59 -12.84 9.36 11.52
N TYR A 60 -11.84 8.52 11.22
CA TYR A 60 -10.58 8.47 11.95
C TYR A 60 -9.42 8.88 11.05
N THR A 61 -8.68 9.91 11.46
CA THR A 61 -7.49 10.37 10.75
C THR A 61 -6.25 9.68 11.33
N GLN A 62 -5.64 8.81 10.53
CA GLN A 62 -4.34 8.24 10.84
C GLN A 62 -3.21 9.14 10.32
N GLN A 63 -2.09 9.10 11.02
CA GLN A 63 -0.87 9.78 10.61
C GLN A 63 0.29 8.79 10.61
N ASN A 64 1.14 8.85 9.58
CA ASN A 64 2.35 8.05 9.52
C ASN A 64 3.57 8.92 9.16
N LEU A 65 4.72 8.52 9.67
CA LEU A 65 6.04 8.89 9.16
C LEU A 65 6.47 7.78 8.22
N SER A 66 6.13 7.94 6.94
CA SER A 66 6.45 6.95 5.91
C SER A 66 7.96 6.78 5.77
N HIS A 67 8.37 5.54 5.52
CA HIS A 67 9.75 5.28 5.10
C HIS A 67 10.03 6.00 3.77
N PRO A 68 11.29 6.40 3.49
CA PRO A 68 11.66 7.04 2.22
C PRO A 68 11.68 6.02 1.07
N SER A 69 10.50 5.53 0.70
CA SER A 69 10.25 4.52 -0.33
C SER A 69 9.02 4.88 -1.14
N GLN A 70 8.98 4.44 -2.39
CA GLN A 70 7.81 4.56 -3.25
C GLN A 70 6.79 3.47 -2.92
N HIS A 71 5.50 3.81 -3.08
CA HIS A 71 4.39 2.90 -2.87
C HIS A 71 3.49 2.91 -4.10
N ILE A 72 3.03 1.74 -4.55
CA ILE A 72 1.82 1.67 -5.37
C ILE A 72 0.67 1.42 -4.41
N VAL A 73 -0.40 2.21 -4.50
CA VAL A 73 -1.57 2.10 -3.64
C VAL A 73 -2.81 1.94 -4.51
N ILE A 74 -3.67 1.01 -4.13
CA ILE A 74 -4.99 0.80 -4.72
C ILE A 74 -6.02 1.10 -3.64
N ASN A 75 -6.73 2.21 -3.85
CA ASN A 75 -7.77 2.69 -2.96
C ASN A 75 -9.00 3.06 -3.80
N PRO A 76 -10.02 2.19 -3.90
CA PRO A 76 -11.20 2.45 -4.74
C PRO A 76 -12.07 3.62 -4.28
N LYS A 77 -11.88 4.06 -3.02
CA LYS A 77 -12.62 5.19 -2.45
C LYS A 77 -11.87 6.52 -2.56
N ASP A 78 -10.66 6.50 -3.11
CA ASP A 78 -9.77 7.67 -3.19
C ASP A 78 -8.74 7.46 -4.32
N GLU A 79 -7.51 7.94 -4.12
CA GLU A 79 -6.40 7.83 -5.06
C GLU A 79 -5.85 6.39 -5.19
N THR A 80 -5.87 5.89 -6.42
CA THR A 80 -5.10 4.70 -6.85
C THR A 80 -3.95 5.15 -7.73
N GLY A 81 -2.70 4.86 -7.35
CA GLY A 81 -1.55 5.42 -8.02
C GLY A 81 -0.20 5.05 -7.40
N LEU A 82 0.84 5.66 -7.96
CA LEU A 82 2.19 5.70 -7.43
C LEU A 82 2.32 6.90 -6.48
N PHE A 83 2.65 6.61 -5.23
CA PHE A 83 3.00 7.56 -4.21
C PHE A 83 4.52 7.62 -4.06
N GLY A 84 5.04 8.84 -4.10
CA GLY A 84 6.41 9.16 -3.79
C GLY A 84 6.84 8.86 -2.36
N ALA A 85 8.14 9.02 -2.11
CA ALA A 85 8.61 9.13 -0.73
C ALA A 85 8.06 10.43 -0.12
N ALA A 86 7.46 10.35 1.06
CA ALA A 86 7.00 11.52 1.80
C ALA A 86 8.18 12.15 2.56
N SER A 87 8.32 13.48 2.49
CA SER A 87 9.30 14.24 3.30
C SER A 87 8.77 14.62 4.68
N GLY A 88 7.48 14.39 4.94
CA GLY A 88 6.81 14.75 6.19
C GLY A 88 5.78 13.72 6.66
N VAL A 89 4.90 14.15 7.56
CA VAL A 89 3.80 13.33 8.09
C VAL A 89 2.77 13.12 6.98
N PHE A 90 2.57 11.87 6.59
CA PHE A 90 1.47 11.48 5.71
C PHE A 90 0.20 11.30 6.56
N THR A 91 -0.91 11.86 6.10
CA THR A 91 -2.19 11.83 6.80
C THR A 91 -3.25 11.21 5.91
N TYR A 92 -4.05 10.29 6.46
CA TYR A 92 -5.14 9.64 5.73
C TYR A 92 -6.37 9.47 6.61
N THR A 93 -7.57 9.77 6.09
CA THR A 93 -8.83 9.71 6.84
C THR A 93 -9.66 8.50 6.42
N LEU A 94 -9.93 7.62 7.38
CA LEU A 94 -10.80 6.45 7.25
C LEU A 94 -12.25 6.85 7.55
N SER A 95 -13.20 6.33 6.78
CA SER A 95 -14.63 6.56 7.01
C SER A 95 -15.48 5.39 6.52
N GLY A 96 -16.55 5.06 7.24
CA GLY A 96 -17.43 3.93 6.91
C GLY A 96 -16.67 2.61 6.83
N THR A 97 -16.93 1.83 5.78
CA THR A 97 -16.19 0.60 5.46
C THR A 97 -15.17 0.83 4.36
N GLY A 98 -14.09 0.07 4.30
CA GLY A 98 -13.19 0.18 3.17
C GLY A 98 -12.00 -0.74 3.22
N ARG A 99 -11.32 -0.79 2.08
CA ARG A 99 -10.13 -1.60 1.88
C ARG A 99 -9.11 -0.83 1.06
N VAL A 100 -7.85 -0.95 1.43
CA VAL A 100 -6.73 -0.37 0.71
C VAL A 100 -5.66 -1.44 0.60
N PHE A 101 -5.10 -1.59 -0.59
CA PHE A 101 -3.94 -2.43 -0.83
C PHE A 101 -2.76 -1.56 -1.23
N GLY A 102 -1.56 -1.94 -0.82
CA GLY A 102 -0.37 -1.29 -1.33
C GLY A 102 0.85 -2.18 -1.41
N THR A 103 1.74 -1.82 -2.31
CA THR A 103 3.04 -2.43 -2.53
C THR A 103 4.10 -1.42 -2.12
N LYS A 104 4.90 -1.75 -1.09
CA LYS A 104 6.03 -0.93 -0.68
C LYS A 104 7.29 -1.41 -1.38
N PHE A 105 7.96 -0.52 -2.10
CA PHE A 105 9.26 -0.82 -2.69
C PHE A 105 10.38 -0.71 -1.66
N ARG A 106 11.43 -1.52 -1.84
CA ARG A 106 12.68 -1.35 -1.09
C ARG A 106 13.26 0.04 -1.41
N PRO A 107 13.82 0.77 -0.42
CA PRO A 107 14.41 2.08 -0.67
C PRO A 107 15.42 2.05 -1.84
N GLY A 108 15.28 2.98 -2.78
CA GLY A 108 16.14 3.08 -3.98
C GLY A 108 15.83 2.08 -5.11
N MET A 109 15.00 1.06 -4.87
CA MET A 109 14.75 0.00 -5.85
C MET A 109 13.63 0.30 -6.86
N PHE A 110 13.05 1.49 -6.83
CA PHE A 110 12.04 1.90 -7.80
C PHE A 110 12.62 2.47 -9.11
N ARG A 111 13.91 2.87 -9.10
CA ARG A 111 14.57 3.49 -10.26
C ARG A 111 14.50 2.66 -11.55
N PRO A 112 14.66 1.32 -11.54
CA PRO A 112 14.56 0.50 -12.75
C PRO A 112 13.21 0.60 -13.46
N PHE A 113 12.13 0.85 -12.72
CA PHE A 113 10.78 1.01 -13.28
C PHE A 113 10.55 2.43 -13.77
N PHE A 114 10.92 3.43 -12.97
CA PHE A 114 10.65 4.84 -13.30
C PHE A 114 11.50 5.38 -14.45
N GLY A 115 12.69 4.83 -14.67
CA GLY A 115 13.60 5.25 -15.76
C GLY A 115 14.26 6.63 -15.57
N ARG A 116 13.87 7.38 -14.53
CA ARG A 116 14.32 8.74 -14.18
C ARG A 116 14.85 8.80 -12.74
N GLU A 117 15.21 9.99 -12.26
CA GLU A 117 15.69 10.14 -10.89
C GLU A 117 14.51 9.96 -9.91
N VAL A 118 14.60 9.00 -8.99
CA VAL A 118 13.52 8.71 -8.03
C VAL A 118 13.21 9.87 -7.08
N ARG A 119 14.12 10.85 -6.94
CA ARG A 119 13.87 12.09 -6.18
C ARG A 119 12.78 12.97 -6.80
N GLU A 120 12.54 12.83 -8.10
CA GLU A 120 11.47 13.56 -8.79
C GLU A 120 10.09 13.10 -8.32
N LEU A 121 10.02 11.93 -7.66
CA LEU A 121 8.79 11.40 -7.09
C LEU A 121 8.54 11.90 -5.67
N THR A 122 9.51 12.51 -4.97
CA THR A 122 9.34 12.93 -3.57
C THR A 122 8.15 13.89 -3.44
N ASP A 123 7.26 13.62 -2.49
CA ASP A 123 6.02 14.38 -2.25
C ASP A 123 5.09 14.49 -3.47
N THR A 124 5.15 13.53 -4.39
CA THR A 124 4.26 13.47 -5.56
C THR A 124 3.33 12.26 -5.52
N PHE A 125 2.24 12.40 -6.27
CA PHE A 125 1.33 11.33 -6.66
C PHE A 125 1.27 11.28 -8.18
N LEU A 126 1.36 10.08 -8.76
CA LEU A 126 1.24 9.85 -10.20
C LEU A 126 0.29 8.67 -10.49
N PRO A 127 -0.47 8.70 -11.59
CA PRO A 127 -1.19 7.52 -12.07
C PRO A 127 -0.24 6.34 -12.34
N VAL A 128 -0.70 5.10 -12.14
CA VAL A 128 0.13 3.89 -12.35
C VAL A 128 0.60 3.79 -13.80
N GLU A 129 -0.23 4.21 -14.75
CA GLU A 129 0.05 4.19 -16.19
C GLU A 129 1.22 5.09 -16.61
N THR A 130 1.73 5.94 -15.71
CA THR A 130 2.94 6.72 -15.97
C THR A 130 4.22 5.86 -15.96
N VAL A 131 4.17 4.67 -15.36
CA VAL A 131 5.33 3.78 -15.18
C VAL A 131 5.07 2.38 -15.70
N PHE A 132 3.84 1.87 -15.54
CA PHE A 132 3.48 0.50 -15.89
C PHE A 132 2.42 0.46 -16.98
N ASP A 133 2.36 -0.63 -17.74
CA ASP A 133 1.32 -0.87 -18.76
C ASP A 133 0.01 -1.37 -18.10
N ARG A 134 -0.49 -0.59 -17.13
CA ARG A 134 -1.72 -0.81 -16.36
C ARG A 134 -2.29 0.55 -15.99
N THR A 135 -3.60 0.70 -16.01
CA THR A 135 -4.24 1.96 -15.56
C THR A 135 -4.64 1.89 -14.09
N SER A 136 -4.55 3.03 -13.40
CA SER A 136 -5.09 3.18 -12.05
C SER A 136 -6.56 2.76 -11.97
N ALA A 137 -7.36 3.09 -13.00
CA ALA A 137 -8.77 2.71 -13.06
C ALA A 137 -8.96 1.18 -13.17
N ALA A 138 -8.17 0.49 -13.99
CA ALA A 138 -8.25 -0.96 -14.13
C ALA A 138 -7.85 -1.67 -12.83
N LEU A 139 -6.80 -1.21 -12.15
CA LEU A 139 -6.40 -1.74 -10.84
C LEU A 139 -7.48 -1.53 -9.77
N SER A 140 -8.06 -0.33 -9.73
CA SER A 140 -9.15 -0.01 -8.80
C SER A 140 -10.39 -0.89 -9.05
N ALA A 141 -10.78 -1.08 -10.31
CA ALA A 141 -11.90 -1.94 -10.69
C ALA A 141 -11.65 -3.42 -10.36
N GLU A 142 -10.45 -3.93 -10.67
CA GLU A 142 -10.04 -5.30 -10.32
C GLU A 142 -10.09 -5.53 -8.82
N PHE A 143 -9.50 -4.62 -8.03
CA PHE A 143 -9.52 -4.71 -6.57
C PHE A 143 -10.94 -4.69 -6.02
N SER A 144 -11.79 -3.84 -6.58
CA SER A 144 -13.20 -3.70 -6.16
C SER A 144 -14.03 -4.95 -6.46
N ALA A 145 -13.66 -5.73 -7.48
CA ALA A 145 -14.34 -6.97 -7.83
C ALA A 145 -13.94 -8.18 -6.99
N LEU A 146 -12.81 -8.11 -6.25
CA LEU A 146 -12.38 -9.21 -5.39
C LEU A 146 -13.31 -9.35 -4.18
N ASN A 147 -13.75 -10.58 -3.88
CA ASN A 147 -14.47 -10.88 -2.63
C ASN A 147 -13.49 -11.09 -1.45
N ASP A 148 -12.31 -11.60 -1.75
CA ASP A 148 -11.20 -11.72 -0.81
C ASP A 148 -10.04 -10.84 -1.29
N PRO A 149 -9.74 -9.73 -0.58
CA PRO A 149 -8.68 -8.83 -0.99
C PRO A 149 -7.26 -9.43 -0.86
N LEU A 150 -7.09 -10.60 -0.23
CA LEU A 150 -5.82 -11.37 -0.30
C LEU A 150 -5.43 -11.73 -1.73
N GLN A 151 -6.42 -11.97 -2.59
CA GLN A 151 -6.19 -12.28 -4.01
C GLN A 151 -5.50 -11.14 -4.76
N MET A 152 -5.46 -9.91 -4.22
CA MET A 152 -4.71 -8.82 -4.85
C MET A 152 -3.20 -9.00 -4.70
N ALA A 153 -2.72 -9.55 -3.58
CA ALA A 153 -1.30 -9.78 -3.37
C ALA A 153 -0.70 -10.79 -4.35
N GLU A 154 -1.52 -11.71 -4.89
CA GLU A 154 -1.08 -12.67 -5.92
C GLU A 154 -1.00 -12.06 -7.33
N ARG A 155 -1.66 -10.91 -7.54
CA ARG A 155 -1.84 -10.28 -8.85
C ARG A 155 -0.92 -9.08 -9.07
N MET A 156 -0.13 -8.71 -8.06
CA MET A 156 0.75 -7.54 -8.00
C MET A 156 2.22 -7.96 -7.93
#